data_AF-A0A843C5D3-F1
#
_entry.id   AF-A0A843C5D3-F1
#
_cell.length_a   1.000
_cell.length_b   1.000
_cell.length_c   1.000
_cell.angle_alpha   90.00
_cell.angle_beta   90.00
_cell.angle_gamma   90.00
#
_symmetry.space_group_name_H-M   'P 1'
#
loop_
_entity.id
_entity.type
_entity.pdbx_description
1 polymer ?
#
loop_
_entity_poly.entity_id
_entity_poly.type
_entity_poly.pdbx_seq_one_letter_code
_entity_poly.pdbx_strand_id
1 'polypeptide(L)'
;VSEIAEDVSFGKWYIKVAEEISSDDRGFMMVVKFHPKSRFVFRFEILREQFSGMSPDELNSVLESLAENAQDIAMLGYPYGAIDADRFAQVRMDELSMYKGFILAEMLRHPEWKKLQKYSASLAAHDVLNGVTS
;
A
#
# COMPACT_ATOMS: atom_id res chain seq x y z
N VAL A 1 -6.02 1.14 17.54
CA VAL A 1 -4.60 0.94 17.09
C VAL A 1 -3.73 2.13 17.46
N SER A 2 -4.15 3.36 17.17
CA SER A 2 -3.50 4.59 17.64
C SER A 2 -3.43 4.69 19.17
N GLU A 3 -4.54 4.41 19.88
CA GLU A 3 -4.59 4.37 21.36
C GLU A 3 -3.60 3.35 21.94
N ILE A 4 -3.53 2.16 21.32
CA ILE A 4 -2.60 1.09 21.71
C ILE A 4 -1.13 1.53 21.60
N ALA A 5 -0.80 2.42 20.65
CA ALA A 5 0.57 2.88 20.47
C ALA A 5 1.04 3.85 21.56
N GLU A 6 0.11 4.50 22.28
CA GLU A 6 0.43 5.44 23.37
C GLU A 6 0.90 4.69 24.63
N ASP A 7 0.42 3.46 24.84
CA ASP A 7 0.70 2.64 26.02
C ASP A 7 1.95 1.74 25.88
N VAL A 8 2.65 1.75 24.74
CA VAL A 8 3.80 0.87 24.49
C VAL A 8 5.13 1.59 24.72
N SER A 9 5.91 1.11 25.70
CA SER A 9 7.21 1.70 26.09
C SER A 9 8.38 1.35 25.16
N PHE A 10 8.20 0.42 24.22
CA PHE A 10 9.25 -0.07 23.33
C PHE A 10 9.16 0.58 21.95
N GLY A 11 10.31 0.79 21.29
CA GLY A 11 10.37 1.45 19.98
C GLY A 11 9.92 0.58 18.81
N LYS A 12 10.07 -0.74 18.92
CA LYS A 12 9.60 -1.74 17.96
C LYS A 12 8.75 -2.74 18.73
N TRP A 13 7.59 -3.09 18.20
CA TRP A 13 6.66 -3.96 18.90
C TRP A 13 5.63 -4.57 17.95
N TYR A 14 4.98 -5.62 18.43
CA TYR A 14 3.80 -6.20 17.80
C TYR A 14 2.78 -6.60 18.86
N ILE A 15 1.50 -6.56 18.48
CA ILE A 15 0.39 -6.97 19.33
C ILE A 15 -0.50 -7.91 18.52
N LYS A 16 -0.87 -9.03 19.15
CA LYS A 16 -1.79 -10.02 18.57
C LYS A 16 -3.21 -9.47 18.71
N VAL A 17 -3.95 -9.38 17.61
CA VAL A 17 -5.31 -8.75 17.59
C VAL A 17 -6.44 -9.77 17.47
N ALA A 18 -6.11 -11.07 17.41
CA ALA A 18 -7.02 -12.24 17.39
C ALA A 18 -7.40 -12.78 15.99
N GLU A 19 -7.90 -14.02 16.01
CA GLU A 19 -8.44 -14.81 14.90
C GLU A 19 -9.93 -14.54 14.69
N GLU A 20 -10.35 -14.58 13.41
CA GLU A 20 -11.72 -14.69 12.87
C GLU A 20 -12.61 -13.44 12.65
N ILE A 21 -12.98 -13.26 11.37
CA ILE A 21 -14.28 -12.68 10.95
C ILE A 21 -14.97 -13.60 9.89
N SER A 22 -14.26 -14.54 9.25
CA SER A 22 -14.78 -15.34 8.12
C SER A 22 -14.08 -16.69 7.98
N SER A 23 -14.82 -17.72 7.54
CA SER A 23 -14.30 -19.07 7.24
C SER A 23 -13.26 -19.09 6.11
N ASP A 24 -13.15 -18.01 5.34
CA ASP A 24 -12.19 -17.87 4.23
C ASP A 24 -10.88 -17.19 4.66
N ASP A 25 -10.82 -16.69 5.90
CA ASP A 25 -9.66 -15.94 6.39
C ASP A 25 -8.67 -16.87 7.09
N ARG A 26 -7.62 -17.26 6.35
CA ARG A 26 -6.54 -18.14 6.81
C ARG A 26 -5.40 -17.40 7.52
N GLY A 27 -5.50 -16.07 7.65
CA GLY A 27 -4.51 -15.23 8.31
C GLY A 27 -4.63 -15.20 9.83
N PHE A 28 -3.49 -15.09 10.51
CA PHE A 28 -3.38 -14.62 11.88
C PHE A 28 -2.92 -13.16 11.87
N MET A 29 -3.74 -12.27 12.44
CA MET A 29 -3.53 -10.83 12.36
C MET A 29 -2.75 -10.29 13.58
N MET A 30 -1.75 -9.46 13.27
CA MET A 30 -1.01 -8.67 14.24
C MET A 30 -0.98 -7.20 13.83
N VAL A 31 -0.94 -6.33 14.82
CA VAL A 31 -0.55 -4.93 14.64
C VAL A 31 0.93 -4.84 14.93
N VAL A 32 1.69 -4.20 14.05
CA VAL A 32 3.15 -4.07 14.17
C VAL A 32 3.60 -2.61 14.06
N LYS A 33 4.67 -2.29 14.78
CA LYS A 33 5.45 -1.08 14.61
C LYS A 33 6.92 -1.45 14.44
N PHE A 34 7.42 -1.29 13.21
CA PHE A 34 8.78 -1.70 12.85
C PHE A 34 9.85 -0.63 13.09
N HIS A 35 9.45 0.62 13.33
CA HIS A 35 10.38 1.71 13.60
C HIS A 35 9.87 2.68 14.68
N PRO A 36 10.69 3.07 15.68
CA PRO A 36 10.27 3.92 16.81
C PRO A 36 9.73 5.27 16.36
N LYS A 37 10.40 5.90 15.39
CA LYS A 37 10.00 7.20 14.84
C LYS A 37 8.96 7.11 13.73
N SER A 38 8.47 5.91 13.38
CA SER A 38 7.39 5.83 12.39
C SER A 38 6.12 6.44 12.98
N ARG A 39 5.45 7.27 12.17
CA ARG A 39 4.10 7.75 12.46
C ARG A 39 3.05 6.65 12.28
N PHE A 40 3.39 5.58 11.56
CA PHE A 40 2.46 4.56 11.15
C PHE A 40 2.64 3.27 11.94
N VAL A 41 1.52 2.56 12.05
CA VAL A 41 1.39 1.21 12.60
C VAL A 41 0.71 0.39 11.52
N PHE A 42 1.18 -0.83 11.30
CA PHE A 42 0.77 -1.65 10.17
C PHE A 42 0.01 -2.87 10.64
N ARG A 43 -0.90 -3.33 9.79
CA ARG A 43 -1.48 -4.67 9.88
C ARG A 43 -0.48 -5.64 9.25
N PHE A 44 -0.09 -6.66 10.00
CA PHE A 44 0.76 -7.75 9.53
C PHE A 44 -0.01 -9.05 9.68
N GLU A 45 0.02 -9.86 8.63
CA GLU A 45 -0.63 -11.16 8.60
C GLU A 45 0.35 -12.24 8.21
N ILE A 46 0.19 -13.37 8.88
CA ILE A 46 0.92 -14.60 8.63
C ILE A 46 -0.09 -15.74 8.57
N LEU A 47 0.21 -16.81 7.82
CA LEU A 47 -0.68 -17.97 7.77
C LEU A 47 -0.88 -18.54 9.18
N ARG A 48 -2.12 -18.90 9.51
CA ARG A 48 -2.47 -19.44 10.84
C ARG A 48 -1.69 -20.70 11.17
N GLU A 49 -1.62 -21.63 10.24
CA GLU A 49 -0.86 -22.88 10.40
C GLU A 49 0.61 -22.61 10.68
N GLN A 50 1.19 -21.61 10.00
CA GLN A 50 2.55 -21.18 10.22
C GLN A 50 2.71 -20.54 11.60
N PHE A 51 1.83 -19.61 11.99
CA PHE A 51 1.87 -18.97 13.30
C PHE A 51 1.77 -19.98 14.46
N SER A 52 0.83 -20.94 14.35
CA SER A 52 0.64 -21.99 15.35
C SER A 52 1.82 -22.95 15.45
N GLY A 53 2.58 -23.12 14.37
CA GLY A 53 3.78 -23.96 14.32
C GLY A 53 5.06 -23.25 14.76
N MET A 54 5.05 -21.91 14.90
CA MET A 54 6.23 -21.12 15.23
C MET A 54 6.40 -20.94 16.74
N SER A 55 7.63 -21.08 17.20
CA SER A 55 8.06 -20.62 18.50
C SER A 55 8.09 -19.07 18.56
N PRO A 56 8.05 -18.48 19.78
CA PRO A 56 8.21 -17.03 19.94
C PRO A 56 9.50 -16.47 19.33
N ASP A 57 10.60 -17.24 19.36
CA ASP A 57 11.89 -16.82 18.81
C ASP A 57 11.86 -16.80 17.27
N GLU A 58 11.23 -17.79 16.63
CA GLU A 58 11.04 -17.80 15.18
C GLU A 58 10.16 -16.64 14.72
N LEU A 59 9.09 -16.34 15.46
CA LEU A 59 8.22 -15.20 15.16
C LEU A 59 8.98 -13.88 15.27
N ASN A 60 9.76 -13.71 16.34
CA ASN A 60 10.59 -12.54 16.54
C ASN A 60 11.64 -12.39 15.44
N SER A 61 12.28 -13.48 15.01
CA SER A 61 13.25 -13.47 13.92
C SER A 61 12.65 -12.93 12.61
N VAL A 62 11.42 -13.34 12.27
CA VAL A 62 10.71 -12.81 11.09
C VAL A 62 10.40 -11.32 11.25
N LEU A 63 9.87 -10.91 12.41
CA LEU A 63 9.50 -9.52 12.65
C LEU A 63 10.73 -8.60 12.74
N GLU A 64 11.83 -9.08 13.30
CA GLU A 64 13.12 -8.39 13.36
C GLU A 64 13.67 -8.18 11.96
N SER A 65 13.67 -9.22 11.13
CA SER A 65 14.09 -9.13 9.72
C SER A 65 13.29 -8.07 8.96
N LEU A 66 11.97 -8.01 9.16
CA LEU A 66 11.14 -6.95 8.57
C LEU A 66 11.48 -5.56 9.13
N ALA A 67 11.76 -5.47 10.43
CA ALA A 67 12.12 -4.22 11.07
C ALA A 67 13.48 -3.68 10.64
N GLU A 68 14.47 -4.54 10.38
CA GLU A 68 15.77 -4.18 9.81
C GLU A 68 15.62 -3.61 8.40
N ASN A 69 14.68 -4.14 7.63
CA ASN A 69 14.39 -3.64 6.28
C ASN A 69 13.47 -2.41 6.26
N ALA A 70 13.03 -1.91 7.42
CA ALA A 70 12.06 -0.81 7.55
C ALA A 70 12.68 0.52 8.03
N GLN A 71 13.95 0.75 7.70
CA GLN A 71 14.75 1.92 8.13
C GLN A 71 14.82 3.03 7.08
N ASP A 72 14.14 2.90 5.95
CA ASP A 72 14.20 3.87 4.85
C ASP A 72 13.64 5.25 5.29
N ILE A 73 14.40 6.31 5.03
CA ILE A 73 14.02 7.69 5.37
C ILE A 73 12.79 8.13 4.56
N ALA A 74 12.63 7.65 3.34
CA ALA A 74 11.47 7.96 2.51
C ALA A 74 10.16 7.47 3.14
N MET A 75 10.19 6.35 3.88
CA MET A 75 9.04 5.83 4.59
C MET A 75 9.44 4.97 5.80
N LEU A 76 9.70 5.63 6.93
CA LEU A 76 10.07 4.95 8.17
C LEU A 76 9.01 3.94 8.63
N GLY A 77 9.45 2.74 8.98
CA GLY A 77 8.59 1.67 9.48
C GLY A 77 7.94 0.83 8.38
N TYR A 78 8.15 1.15 7.11
CA TYR A 78 7.67 0.34 5.98
C TYR A 78 8.85 -0.40 5.31
N PRO A 79 8.78 -1.73 5.12
CA PRO A 79 9.90 -2.49 4.57
C PRO A 79 10.29 -2.05 3.15
N TYR A 80 11.60 -1.91 2.90
CA TYR A 80 12.16 -1.46 1.61
C TYR A 80 11.64 -2.26 0.42
N GLY A 81 11.55 -3.59 0.55
CA GLY A 81 11.02 -4.44 -0.53
C GLY A 81 9.57 -4.11 -0.91
N ALA A 82 8.75 -3.67 0.04
CA ALA A 82 7.38 -3.24 -0.23
C ALA A 82 7.34 -1.85 -0.88
N ILE A 83 8.25 -0.94 -0.50
CA ILE A 83 8.40 0.37 -1.16
C ILE A 83 8.76 0.17 -2.64
N ASP A 84 9.74 -0.70 -2.92
CA ASP A 84 10.22 -0.94 -4.28
C ASP A 84 9.15 -1.62 -5.15
N ALA A 85 8.44 -2.60 -4.58
CA ALA A 85 7.31 -3.25 -5.25
C ALA A 85 6.18 -2.26 -5.59
N ASP A 86 5.81 -1.38 -4.65
CA ASP A 86 4.80 -0.34 -4.90
C ASP A 86 5.26 0.64 -5.99
N ARG A 87 6.51 1.10 -5.91
CA ARG A 87 7.11 1.98 -6.92
C ARG A 87 7.15 1.34 -8.31
N PHE A 88 7.34 0.04 -8.39
CA PHE A 88 7.33 -0.70 -9.66
C PHE A 88 5.91 -0.92 -10.19
N ALA A 89 4.94 -1.15 -9.31
CA ALA A 89 3.54 -1.36 -9.69
C ALA A 89 2.82 -0.05 -10.10
N GLN A 90 3.33 1.11 -9.66
CA GLN A 90 2.79 2.41 -10.04
C GLN A 90 2.94 2.66 -11.54
N VAL A 91 1.81 2.77 -12.25
CA VAL A 91 1.79 3.28 -13.63
C VAL A 91 2.25 4.73 -13.60
N ARG A 92 3.37 4.99 -14.26
CA ARG A 92 3.95 6.34 -14.24
C ARG A 92 3.11 7.28 -15.10
N MET A 93 3.13 8.58 -14.75
CA MET A 93 2.32 9.60 -15.44
C MET A 93 2.66 9.74 -16.93
N ASP A 94 3.90 9.45 -17.31
CA ASP A 94 4.37 9.38 -18.70
C ASP A 94 3.78 8.18 -19.44
N GLU A 95 3.75 7.00 -18.81
CA GLU A 95 3.08 5.80 -19.34
C GLU A 95 1.57 6.02 -19.50
N LEU A 96 0.92 6.63 -18.50
CA LEU A 96 -0.50 6.96 -18.56
C LEU A 96 -0.80 7.89 -19.75
N SER A 97 0.05 8.89 -19.97
CA SER A 97 -0.09 9.82 -21.09
C SER A 97 0.08 9.12 -22.45
N MET A 98 1.03 8.19 -22.53
CA MET A 98 1.23 7.36 -23.73
C MET A 98 0.01 6.47 -24.02
N TYR A 99 -0.51 5.74 -23.02
CA TYR A 99 -1.70 4.90 -23.19
C TYR A 99 -2.94 5.71 -23.54
N LYS A 100 -3.13 6.89 -22.92
CA LYS A 100 -4.17 7.84 -23.31
C LYS A 100 -4.03 8.22 -24.79
N GLY A 101 -2.81 8.50 -25.25
CA GLY A 101 -2.50 8.80 -26.64
C GLY A 101 -2.87 7.66 -27.60
N PHE A 102 -2.52 6.41 -27.28
CA PHE A 102 -2.89 5.25 -28.09
C PHE A 102 -4.40 5.03 -28.17
N ILE A 103 -5.10 5.15 -27.03
CA ILE A 103 -6.56 5.05 -26.99
C ILE A 103 -7.19 6.15 -27.85
N LEU A 104 -6.73 7.40 -27.72
CA LEU A 104 -7.19 8.52 -28.54
C LEU A 104 -6.97 8.28 -30.04
N ALA A 105 -5.78 7.82 -30.41
CA ALA A 105 -5.43 7.51 -31.80
C ALA A 105 -6.34 6.43 -32.38
N GLU A 106 -6.61 5.36 -31.63
CA GLU A 106 -7.50 4.30 -32.08
C GLU A 106 -8.97 4.77 -32.15
N MET A 107 -9.42 5.54 -31.16
CA MET A 107 -10.75 6.13 -31.15
C MET A 107 -10.99 7.03 -32.37
N LEU A 108 -10.01 7.85 -32.76
CA LEU A 108 -10.11 8.76 -33.92
C LEU A 108 -10.39 8.02 -35.24
N ARG A 109 -10.11 6.71 -35.33
CA ARG A 109 -10.38 5.88 -36.52
C ARG A 109 -11.84 5.47 -36.66
N HIS A 110 -12.66 5.59 -35.61
CA HIS A 110 -14.05 5.15 -35.60
C HIS A 110 -15.03 6.33 -35.57
N PRO A 111 -15.95 6.50 -36.54
CA PRO A 111 -16.83 7.67 -36.65
C PRO A 111 -17.65 8.03 -35.39
N GLU A 112 -17.92 7.04 -34.53
CA GLU A 112 -18.66 7.19 -33.26
C GLU A 112 -17.88 7.97 -32.18
N TRP A 113 -16.57 8.16 -32.35
CA TRP A 113 -15.69 8.83 -31.38
C TRP A 113 -16.10 10.27 -31.06
N LYS A 114 -16.79 10.95 -31.99
CA LYS A 114 -17.28 12.33 -31.79
C LYS A 114 -18.22 12.47 -30.60
N LYS A 115 -18.94 11.39 -30.23
CA LYS A 115 -19.78 11.37 -29.02
C LYS A 115 -18.94 11.23 -27.74
N LEU A 116 -17.89 10.40 -27.78
CA LEU A 116 -16.96 10.19 -26.66
C LEU A 116 -16.03 11.40 -26.43
N GLN A 117 -15.65 12.13 -27.49
CA GLN A 117 -14.86 13.35 -27.40
C GLN A 117 -15.50 14.41 -26.50
N LYS A 118 -16.83 14.57 -26.59
CA LYS A 118 -17.57 15.50 -25.71
C LYS A 118 -17.41 15.15 -24.23
N TYR A 119 -17.42 13.86 -23.88
CA TYR A 119 -17.23 13.42 -22.50
C TYR A 119 -15.77 13.57 -22.02
N SER A 120 -14.80 13.31 -22.90
CA SER A 120 -13.37 13.48 -22.59
C SER A 120 -12.99 14.96 -22.39
N ALA A 121 -13.54 15.87 -23.18
CA ALA A 121 -13.29 17.32 -23.03
C ALA A 121 -13.78 17.87 -21.67
N SER A 122 -14.88 17.34 -21.13
CA SER A 122 -15.37 17.72 -19.79
C SER A 122 -14.41 17.26 -18.68
N LEU A 123 -13.80 16.08 -18.82
CA LEU A 123 -12.76 15.61 -17.90
C LEU A 123 -11.48 16.47 -17.98
N ALA A 124 -11.07 16.88 -19.18
CA ALA A 124 -9.90 17.73 -19.38
C ALA A 124 -10.07 19.11 -18.72
N ALA A 125 -11.29 19.65 -18.63
CA ALA A 125 -11.56 20.89 -17.91
C ALA A 125 -11.31 20.75 -16.39
N HIS A 126 -11.58 19.58 -15.80
CA HIS A 126 -11.26 19.31 -14.40
C HIS A 126 -9.76 19.23 -14.16
N ASP A 127 -8.99 18.65 -15.10
CA ASP A 127 -7.52 18.62 -15.00
C ASP A 127 -6.91 20.04 -15.04
N VAL A 128 -7.44 20.93 -15.88
CA VAL A 128 -7.04 22.35 -15.92
C VAL A 128 -7.41 23.06 -14.62
N LEU A 129 -8.63 22.84 -14.10
CA LEU A 129 -9.08 23.44 -12.84
C LEU A 129 -8.20 22.97 -11.66
N ASN A 130 -7.91 21.67 -11.59
CA ASN A 130 -7.03 21.11 -10.57
C ASN A 130 -5.64 21.75 -10.61
N GLY A 131 -5.12 22.11 -11.78
CA GLY A 131 -3.83 22.79 -11.91
C GLY A 131 -3.78 24.25 -11.44
N VAL A 132 -4.93 24.93 -11.32
CA VAL A 132 -5.01 26.31 -10.77
C VAL A 132 -5.50 26.36 -9.33
N THR A 133 -6.04 25.26 -8.79
CA THR A 133 -6.54 25.19 -7.40
C THR A 133 -5.71 24.32 -6.46
N SER A 134 -4.67 23.63 -6.97
CA SER A 134 -3.73 22.83 -6.16
C SER A 134 -2.44 23.57 -5.82
#